data_AF-A0A929HIC1-F1
#
_entry.id   AF-A0A929HIC1-F1
#
_cell.length_a   1.000
_cell.length_b   1.000
_cell.length_c   1.000
_cell.angle_alpha   90.00
_cell.angle_beta   90.00
_cell.angle_gamma   90.00
#
_symmetry.space_group_name_H-M   'P 1'
#
loop_
_entity.id
_entity.type
_entity.pdbx_description
1 polymer ?
#
loop_
_entity_poly.entity_id
_entity_poly.type
_entity_poly.pdbx_seq_one_letter_code
_entity_poly.pdbx_strand_id
1 'polypeptide(L)' 'TTVGYGDVAPETPIGKALASLIMITGYAIIAVPTGIVTAEISYAMRGESMTARACHECSHEGHELNAKFCNHCGAEL' A
#
# COMPACT_ATOMS: atom_id res chain seq x y z
N THR A 1 5.90 -14.59 15.69
CA THR A 1 6.41 -15.91 16.13
C THR A 1 5.43 -16.97 15.73
N THR A 2 5.70 -17.65 14.61
CA THR A 2 4.82 -18.64 13.98
C THR A 2 5.65 -19.76 13.32
N VAL A 3 6.87 -20.00 13.82
CA VAL A 3 7.82 -20.90 13.12
C VAL A 3 7.31 -22.33 13.10
N GLY A 4 6.52 -22.74 14.11
CA GLY A 4 5.76 -23.99 14.10
C GLY A 4 6.61 -25.16 13.59
N TYR A 5 7.65 -25.53 14.33
CA TYR A 5 8.62 -26.55 13.93
C TYR A 5 7.98 -27.92 13.61
N GLY A 6 6.69 -28.09 13.89
CA GLY A 6 5.87 -29.22 13.46
C GLY A 6 6.03 -30.44 14.35
N ASP A 7 6.87 -30.33 15.38
CA ASP A 7 7.13 -31.32 16.41
C ASP A 7 5.96 -31.47 17.39
N VAL A 8 5.19 -30.40 17.62
CA VAL A 8 3.98 -30.45 18.45
C VAL A 8 2.84 -29.73 17.74
N ALA A 9 1.79 -30.50 17.39
CA ALA A 9 0.56 -29.99 16.80
C ALA A 9 -0.67 -30.52 17.57
N PRO A 10 -1.76 -29.75 17.67
CA PRO A 10 -2.97 -30.23 18.31
C PRO A 10 -3.60 -31.33 17.46
N GLU A 11 -3.75 -32.53 18.03
CA GLU A 11 -4.36 -33.67 17.33
C GLU A 11 -5.89 -33.63 17.36
N THR A 12 -6.46 -33.00 18.39
CA THR A 12 -7.91 -32.96 18.59
C THR A 12 -8.59 -31.99 17.61
N PRO A 13 -9.82 -32.29 17.16
CA PRO A 13 -10.56 -31.40 16.26
C PRO A 13 -10.72 -29.98 16.82
N ILE A 14 -11.00 -29.87 18.13
CA ILE A 14 -11.13 -28.58 18.83
C ILE A 14 -9.80 -27.84 18.87
N GLY A 15 -8.70 -28.55 19.13
CA GLY A 15 -7.36 -27.95 19.14
C GLY A 15 -6.95 -27.44 17.75
N LYS A 16 -7.27 -28.19 16.69
CA LYS A 16 -7.03 -27.78 15.30
C LYS A 16 -7.84 -26.52 14.93
N ALA A 17 -9.11 -26.46 15.36
CA ALA A 17 -9.95 -25.28 15.15
C ALA A 17 -9.38 -24.04 15.87
N LEU A 18 -9.00 -24.16 17.14
CA LEU A 18 -8.40 -23.06 17.90
C LEU A 18 -7.08 -22.59 17.30
N ALA A 19 -6.21 -23.52 16.89
CA ALA A 19 -4.94 -23.20 16.25
C ALA A 19 -5.14 -22.40 14.94
N SER A 20 -6.13 -22.79 14.12
CA SER A 20 -6.44 -22.08 12.88
C SER A 20 -6.92 -20.64 13.15
N LEU A 21 -7.75 -20.42 14.17
CA LEU A 21 -8.22 -19.10 14.58
C LEU A 21 -7.06 -18.20 15.04
N ILE A 22 -6.15 -18.75 15.85
CA ILE A 22 -4.97 -18.03 16.32
C ILE A 22 -4.06 -17.64 15.14
N MET A 23 -3.87 -18.52 14.16
CA MET A 23 -3.08 -18.19 12.96
C MET A 23 -3.69 -17.04 12.15
N ILE A 24 -5.00 -17.08 11.90
CA ILE A 24 -5.71 -15.99 11.18
C ILE A 24 -5.56 -14.66 11.94
N THR A 25 -5.74 -14.72 13.27
CA THR A 25 -5.59 -13.55 14.14
C THR A 25 -4.17 -12.99 14.10
N GLY A 26 -3.17 -13.88 14.10
CA GLY A 26 -1.76 -13.50 13.99
C GLY A 26 -1.46 -12.73 12.69
N TYR A 27 -1.99 -13.18 11.55
CA TYR A 27 -1.86 -12.45 10.29
C TYR A 27 -2.59 -11.11 10.31
N ALA A 28 -3.80 -11.07 10.88
CA ALA A 28 -4.55 -9.83 11.02
C ALA A 28 -3.78 -8.78 11.85
N ILE A 29 -3.14 -9.20 12.95
CA ILE A 29 -2.34 -8.34 13.81
C ILE A 29 -1.11 -7.80 13.07
N ILE A 30 -0.47 -8.58 12.19
CA ILE A 30 0.67 -8.12 11.38
C ILE A 30 0.21 -7.14 10.30
N ALA A 31 -0.94 -7.38 9.67
CA ALA A 31 -1.44 -6.56 8.57
C ALA A 31 -1.74 -5.11 8.97
N VAL A 32 -2.25 -4.86 10.18
CA VAL A 32 -2.64 -3.52 10.64
C VAL A 32 -1.45 -2.54 10.73
N PRO A 33 -0.37 -2.79 11.49
CA PRO A 33 0.75 -1.87 11.59
C PRO A 33 1.48 -1.70 10.26
N THR A 34 1.65 -2.77 9.46
CA THR A 34 2.21 -2.68 8.11
C THR A 34 1.33 -1.81 7.21
N GLY A 35 0.01 -1.94 7.30
CA GLY A 35 -0.95 -1.14 6.56
C GLY A 35 -0.89 0.33 6.91
N ILE A 36 -0.83 0.67 8.20
CA ILE A 36 -0.69 2.07 8.67
C ILE A 36 0.60 2.69 8.13
N VAL A 37 1.74 2.02 8.32
CA VAL A 37 3.04 2.53 7.85
C VAL A 37 3.06 2.65 6.32
N THR A 38 2.49 1.69 5.60
CA THR A 38 2.40 1.72 4.13
C THR A 38 1.51 2.86 3.65
N ALA A 39 0.41 3.15 4.34
CA ALA A 39 -0.47 4.27 4.02
C ALA A 39 0.24 5.62 4.21
N GLU A 40 0.97 5.78 5.31
CA GLU A 40 1.80 6.97 5.57
C GLU A 40 2.91 7.14 4.53
N ILE A 41 3.64 6.06 4.19
CA ILE A 41 4.65 6.10 3.13
C ILE A 41 4.03 6.46 1.78
N SER A 42 2.88 5.85 1.44
CA SER A 42 2.19 6.13 0.18
C SER A 42 1.69 7.58 0.12
N TYR A 43 1.24 8.13 1.25
CA TYR A 43 0.84 9.53 1.36
C TYR A 43 2.05 10.46 1.22
N ALA A 44 3.15 10.17 1.91
CA ALA A 44 4.41 10.91 1.80
C ALA A 44 4.98 10.87 0.37
N MET A 45 4.89 9.72 -0.31
CA MET A 45 5.28 9.58 -1.73
C MET A 45 4.35 10.31 -2.70
N ARG A 46 3.08 10.53 -2.32
CA ARG A 46 2.14 11.37 -3.07
C ARG A 46 2.32 12.86 -2.78
N GLY A 47 3.15 13.22 -1.80
CA GLY A 47 3.50 14.59 -1.49
C GLY A 47 4.21 15.27 -2.66
N GLU A 48 3.64 16.40 -3.09
CA GLU A 48 4.33 17.49 -3.79
C GLU A 48 4.95 17.21 -5.16
N SER A 49 4.30 16.44 -6.04
CA SER A 49 4.77 16.43 -7.43
C SER A 49 3.79 16.96 -8.45
N MET A 50 2.47 17.01 -8.24
CA MET A 50 1.54 17.38 -9.32
C MET A 50 0.84 18.73 -9.10
N THR A 51 0.94 19.61 -10.08
CA THR A 51 0.27 20.91 -10.15
C THR A 51 -1.10 20.78 -10.82
N ALA A 52 -2.05 21.62 -10.40
CA ALA A 52 -3.32 21.83 -11.10
C ALA A 52 -3.16 22.74 -12.34
N ARG A 53 -1.95 22.87 -12.89
CA ARG A 53 -1.72 23.65 -14.10
C ARG A 53 -2.34 22.89 -15.27
N ALA A 54 -3.25 23.54 -15.98
CA ALA A 54 -3.81 23.01 -17.22
C ALA A 54 -2.95 23.40 -18.42
N CYS A 55 -2.65 22.46 -19.29
CA CYS A 55 -1.97 22.74 -20.56
C CYS A 55 -2.86 23.60 -21.47
N HIS A 56 -2.31 24.67 -22.04
CA HIS A 56 -3.05 25.57 -22.93
C HIS A 56 -3.46 24.93 -24.26
N GLU A 57 -2.76 23.90 -24.72
CA GLU A 57 -3.03 23.23 -26.01
C GLU A 57 -4.03 22.08 -25.90
N CYS A 58 -3.94 21.25 -24.86
CA CYS A 58 -4.76 20.04 -24.73
C CYS A 58 -5.62 19.97 -23.46
N SER A 59 -5.53 20.98 -22.59
CA SER A 59 -6.25 21.05 -21.31
C SER A 59 -6.01 19.87 -20.37
N HIS A 60 -4.93 19.11 -20.56
CA HIS A 60 -4.51 18.09 -19.61
C HIS A 60 -4.04 18.77 -18.32
N GLU A 61 -4.33 18.16 -17.17
CA GLU A 61 -3.97 18.64 -15.83
C GLU A 61 -3.09 17.61 -15.12
N GLY A 62 -2.57 17.95 -13.94
CA GLY A 62 -1.72 17.04 -13.17
C GLY A 62 -0.33 16.94 -13.77
N HIS A 63 0.33 18.08 -13.96
CA HIS A 63 1.71 18.13 -14.44
C HIS A 63 2.69 18.21 -13.29
N GLU A 64 3.89 17.65 -13.45
CA GLU A 64 4.89 17.74 -12.40
C GLU A 64 5.20 19.20 -12.01
N LEU A 65 5.54 19.48 -10.76
CA LEU A 65 5.80 20.83 -10.23
C LEU A 65 6.85 21.63 -11.02
N ASN A 66 7.78 20.93 -11.67
CA ASN A 66 8.82 21.52 -12.50
C ASN A 66 8.71 21.09 -13.98
N ALA A 67 7.54 20.62 -14.41
CA ALA A 67 7.33 20.23 -15.80
C ALA A 67 7.38 21.46 -16.71
N LYS A 68 8.32 21.46 -17.67
CA LYS A 68 8.42 22.48 -18.73
C LYS A 68 7.56 22.16 -19.95
N PHE A 69 7.22 20.89 -20.12
CA PHE A 69 6.44 20.38 -21.25
C PHE A 69 5.32 19.47 -20.76
N CYS A 70 4.20 19.49 -21.48
CA CYS A 70 3.03 18.68 -21.19
C CYS A 70 3.33 17.20 -21.41
N ASN A 71 3.11 16.36 -20.40
CA ASN A 71 3.29 14.91 -20.47
C ASN A 71 2.29 14.17 -21.39
N HIS A 72 1.25 14.86 -21.86
CA HIS A 72 0.25 14.29 -22.76
C HIS A 72 0.46 14.69 -24.23
N CYS A 73 0.72 15.97 -24.53
CA CYS A 73 0.86 16.48 -25.91
C CYS A 73 2.24 17.03 -26.27
N GLY A 74 3.16 17.19 -25.31
CA GLY A 74 4.51 17.73 -25.55
C GLY A 74 4.60 19.24 -25.72
N ALA A 75 3.49 19.99 -25.65
CA ALA A 75 3.49 21.46 -25.70
C ALA A 75 4.20 22.07 -24.49
N GLU A 76 4.78 23.26 -24.65
CA GLU A 76 5.35 24.02 -23.53
C GLU A 76 4.23 24.36 -22.53
N LEU A 77 4.49 24.09 -21.26
CA LEU A 77 3.50 24.27 -20.20
C LEU A 77 3.37 25.73 -19.81
#